data_AF-A0A1N6WTV6-F1
#
_entry.id   AF-A0A1N6WTV6-F1
#
_cell.length_a   1.000
_cell.length_b   1.000
_cell.length_c   1.000
_cell.angle_alpha   90.00
_cell.angle_beta   90.00
_cell.angle_gamma   90.00
#
_symmetry.space_group_name_H-M   'P 1'
#
loop_
_entity.id
_entity.type
_entity.pdbx_description
1 polymer ?
#
loop_
_entity_poly.entity_id
_entity_poly.type
_entity_poly.pdbx_seq_one_letter_code
_entity_poly.pdbx_strand_id
1 'polypeptide(L)'
;MYIFIVCLLVIFSLYLINTPKLKVFRDKHKRTFEFSISLISTFTGFFVALSLTTILSDSTQKKNLVKLLNATNLSIESSEMRVNGMYLNPAKKGADLNELIQQAPVEMPKLYNGLENNALVSDHFSSNAFQAYILCSDNMETFVANVNAATVSPEKKIEMLNQYLKYLNLAKQINALEINKLNGDISQSKEDEEIKKLTEQINK
;
A
#
# COMPACT_ATOMS: atom_id res chain seq x y z
N MET A 1 -2.94 -17.61 14.54
CA MET A 1 -3.92 -18.62 15.00
C MET A 1 -3.48 -20.05 14.69
N TYR A 2 -3.21 -20.42 13.43
CA TYR A 2 -2.84 -21.79 13.04
C TYR A 2 -1.55 -22.32 13.69
N ILE A 3 -0.52 -21.48 13.86
CA ILE A 3 0.73 -21.85 14.54
C ILE A 3 0.48 -22.29 15.99
N PHE A 4 -0.42 -21.60 16.70
CA PHE A 4 -0.78 -21.96 18.08
C PHE A 4 -1.48 -23.32 18.15
N ILE A 5 -2.36 -23.61 17.18
CA ILE A 5 -3.02 -24.92 17.05
C ILE A 5 -1.97 -26.02 16.78
N VAL A 6 -1.00 -25.78 15.89
CA VAL A 6 0.12 -26.71 15.63
C VAL A 6 0.91 -26.99 16.90
N CYS A 7 1.28 -25.95 17.67
CA CYS A 7 1.98 -26.13 18.94
C CYS A 7 1.18 -26.97 19.93
N LEU A 8 -0.14 -26.72 20.07
CA LEU A 8 -1.02 -27.52 20.92
C LEU A 8 -1.10 -28.98 20.48
N LEU A 9 -1.23 -29.25 19.18
CA LEU A 9 -1.29 -30.61 18.64
C LEU A 9 0.00 -31.39 18.88
N VAL A 10 1.17 -30.73 18.76
CA VAL A 10 2.47 -31.33 19.07
C VAL A 10 2.59 -31.64 20.56
N ILE A 11 2.26 -30.69 21.44
CA ILE A 11 2.28 -30.88 22.90
C ILE A 11 1.32 -32.01 23.30
N PHE A 12 0.12 -32.04 22.71
CA PHE A 12 -0.88 -33.06 22.97
C PHE A 12 -0.41 -34.45 22.49
N SER A 13 0.23 -34.53 21.33
CA SER A 13 0.83 -35.78 20.83
C SER A 13 1.93 -36.29 21.76
N LEU A 14 2.82 -35.41 22.21
CA LEU A 14 3.88 -35.74 23.16
C LEU A 14 3.29 -36.21 24.50
N TYR A 15 2.24 -35.56 24.98
CA TYR A 15 1.52 -35.98 26.17
C TYR A 15 0.91 -37.38 26.01
N LEU A 16 0.22 -37.64 24.90
CA LEU A 16 -0.39 -38.95 24.62
C LEU A 16 0.65 -40.07 24.51
N ILE A 17 1.83 -39.79 23.97
CA ILE A 17 2.91 -40.76 23.79
C ILE A 17 3.67 -41.02 25.11
N ASN A 18 3.97 -39.97 25.88
CA ASN A 18 4.87 -40.08 27.03
C ASN A 18 4.18 -40.26 28.39
N THR A 19 2.85 -40.11 28.45
CA THR A 19 2.14 -40.21 29.74
C THR A 19 1.99 -41.67 30.21
N PRO A 20 2.56 -42.04 31.37
CA PRO A 20 2.50 -43.42 31.88
C PRO A 20 1.07 -43.87 32.23
N LYS A 21 0.18 -42.94 32.58
CA LYS A 21 -1.25 -43.22 32.84
C LYS A 21 -1.99 -43.75 31.61
N LEU A 22 -1.50 -43.47 30.40
CA LEU A 22 -2.10 -43.91 29.13
C LEU A 22 -1.48 -45.20 28.58
N LYS A 23 -0.45 -45.76 29.24
CA LYS A 23 0.27 -46.95 28.78
C LYS A 23 -0.67 -48.17 28.62
N VAL A 24 -1.50 -48.43 29.64
CA VAL A 24 -2.46 -49.55 29.63
C VAL A 24 -3.49 -49.40 28.50
N PHE A 25 -3.96 -48.17 28.26
CA PHE A 25 -4.90 -47.88 27.17
C PHE A 25 -4.23 -48.08 25.79
N ARG A 26 -3.02 -47.56 25.61
CA ARG A 26 -2.24 -47.70 24.37
C ARG A 26 -1.95 -49.17 24.04
N ASP A 27 -1.58 -49.97 25.04
CA ASP A 27 -1.24 -51.37 24.83
C ASP A 27 -2.50 -52.21 24.51
N LYS A 28 -3.65 -51.87 25.13
CA LYS A 28 -4.95 -52.55 24.89
C LYS A 28 -5.63 -52.12 23.58
N HIS A 29 -5.46 -50.87 23.15
CA HIS A 29 -6.13 -50.28 21.98
C HIS A 29 -5.14 -49.73 20.94
N LYS A 30 -4.05 -50.48 20.70
CA LYS A 30 -2.91 -50.06 19.85
C LYS A 30 -3.33 -49.46 18.51
N ARG A 31 -4.21 -50.14 17.77
CA ARG A 31 -4.65 -49.70 16.43
C ARG A 31 -5.44 -48.38 16.47
N THR A 32 -6.27 -48.18 17.49
CA THR A 32 -7.03 -46.93 17.68
C THR A 32 -6.10 -45.79 18.09
N PHE A 33 -5.11 -46.07 18.94
CA PHE A 33 -4.09 -45.09 19.32
C PHE A 33 -3.24 -44.66 18.11
N GLU A 34 -2.76 -45.61 17.32
CA GLU A 34 -2.01 -45.36 16.07
C GLU A 34 -2.84 -44.54 15.08
N PHE A 35 -4.13 -44.86 14.91
CA PHE A 35 -5.04 -44.07 14.09
C PHE A 35 -5.17 -42.63 14.59
N SER A 36 -5.37 -42.41 15.90
CA SER A 36 -5.48 -41.07 16.48
C SER A 36 -4.20 -40.26 16.32
N ILE A 37 -3.02 -40.87 16.52
CA ILE A 37 -1.73 -40.19 16.30
C ILE A 37 -1.54 -39.87 14.82
N SER A 38 -1.88 -40.78 13.91
CA SER A 38 -1.85 -40.52 12.47
C SER A 38 -2.77 -39.36 12.10
N LEU A 39 -3.99 -39.32 12.66
CA LEU A 39 -4.96 -38.25 12.42
C LEU A 39 -4.42 -36.90 12.91
N ILE A 40 -3.87 -36.85 14.14
CA ILE A 40 -3.24 -35.64 14.67
C ILE A 40 -2.06 -35.19 13.80
N SER A 41 -1.25 -36.14 13.31
CA SER A 41 -0.14 -35.84 12.39
C SER A 41 -0.63 -35.22 11.07
N THR A 42 -1.67 -35.77 10.46
CA THR A 42 -2.29 -35.23 9.25
C THR A 42 -2.83 -33.81 9.48
N PHE A 43 -3.56 -33.59 10.58
CA PHE A 43 -4.06 -32.25 10.92
C PHE A 43 -2.93 -31.26 11.21
N THR A 44 -1.86 -31.71 11.86
CA THR A 44 -0.68 -30.87 12.09
C THR A 44 -0.07 -30.43 10.77
N GLY A 45 0.15 -31.35 9.83
CA GLY A 45 0.65 -31.04 8.48
C GLY A 45 -0.27 -30.08 7.72
N PHE A 46 -1.59 -30.30 7.80
CA PHE A 46 -2.58 -29.42 7.20
C PHE A 46 -2.54 -27.99 7.77
N PHE A 47 -2.50 -27.83 9.09
CA PHE A 47 -2.42 -26.51 9.72
C PHE A 47 -1.10 -25.80 9.46
N VAL A 48 0.02 -26.54 9.37
CA VAL A 48 1.30 -25.99 8.92
C VAL A 48 1.15 -25.45 7.50
N ALA A 49 0.59 -26.23 6.57
CA ALA A 49 0.37 -25.79 5.19
C ALA A 49 -0.49 -24.52 5.13
N LEU A 50 -1.64 -24.49 5.82
CA LEU A 50 -2.48 -23.29 5.90
C LEU A 50 -1.74 -22.08 6.46
N SER A 51 -0.93 -22.27 7.51
CA SER A 51 -0.15 -21.18 8.10
C SER A 51 0.86 -20.61 7.11
N LEU A 52 1.56 -21.47 6.37
CA LEU A 52 2.52 -21.07 5.35
C LEU A 52 1.83 -20.36 4.20
N THR A 53 0.71 -20.88 3.70
CA THR A 53 -0.08 -20.24 2.64
C THR A 53 -0.55 -18.85 3.06
N THR A 54 -1.01 -18.69 4.31
CA THR A 54 -1.44 -17.37 4.83
C THR A 54 -0.27 -16.39 4.84
N ILE A 55 0.88 -16.78 5.41
CA ILE A 55 2.07 -15.93 5.49
C ILE A 55 2.59 -15.56 4.09
N LEU A 56 2.59 -16.51 3.15
CA LEU A 56 3.01 -16.28 1.78
C LEU A 56 2.04 -15.36 1.03
N SER A 57 0.74 -15.49 1.27
CA SER A 57 -0.28 -14.59 0.74
C SER A 57 -0.05 -13.16 1.21
N ASP A 58 0.09 -12.96 2.53
CA ASP A 58 0.34 -11.64 3.12
C ASP A 58 1.64 -11.02 2.57
N SER A 59 2.70 -11.82 2.47
CA SER A 59 3.98 -11.37 1.89
C SER A 59 3.84 -10.97 0.43
N THR A 60 3.04 -11.72 -0.34
CA THR A 60 2.80 -11.44 -1.76
C THR A 60 1.97 -10.17 -1.94
N GLN A 61 0.93 -9.98 -1.12
CA GLN A 61 0.11 -8.76 -1.12
C GLN A 61 0.96 -7.53 -0.81
N LYS A 62 1.81 -7.58 0.24
CA LYS A 62 2.75 -6.49 0.56
C LYS A 62 3.67 -6.17 -0.61
N LYS A 63 4.28 -7.18 -1.24
CA LYS A 63 5.16 -6.97 -2.41
C LYS A 63 4.42 -6.37 -3.59
N ASN A 64 3.17 -6.79 -3.84
CA ASN A 64 2.37 -6.25 -4.93
C ASN A 64 1.97 -4.80 -4.66
N LEU A 65 1.62 -4.45 -3.42
CA LEU A 65 1.36 -3.08 -3.02
C LEU A 65 2.60 -2.20 -3.20
N VAL A 66 3.77 -2.64 -2.72
CA VAL A 66 5.04 -1.89 -2.94
C VAL A 66 5.34 -1.69 -4.42
N LYS A 67 5.10 -2.70 -5.28
CA LYS A 67 5.27 -2.55 -6.74
C LYS A 67 4.30 -1.53 -7.32
N LEU A 68 3.04 -1.57 -6.91
CA LEU A 68 2.02 -0.61 -7.34
C LEU A 68 2.45 0.81 -6.96
N LEU A 69 2.84 1.04 -5.70
CA LEU A 69 3.27 2.36 -5.22
C LEU A 69 4.52 2.89 -5.93
N ASN A 70 5.49 2.01 -6.23
CA ASN A 70 6.65 2.40 -7.03
C ASN A 70 6.26 2.76 -8.47
N ALA A 71 5.37 2.00 -9.11
CA ALA A 71 4.87 2.33 -10.44
C ALA A 71 4.09 3.66 -10.44
N THR A 72 3.29 3.90 -9.40
CA THR A 72 2.60 5.18 -9.19
C THR A 72 3.58 6.33 -8.99
N ASN A 73 4.66 6.13 -8.22
CA ASN A 73 5.73 7.14 -8.08
C ASN A 73 6.40 7.48 -9.41
N LEU A 74 6.69 6.48 -10.25
CA LEU A 74 7.21 6.72 -11.60
C LEU A 74 6.21 7.49 -12.47
N SER A 75 4.91 7.18 -12.35
CA SER A 75 3.87 7.93 -13.05
C SER A 75 3.81 9.38 -12.56
N ILE A 76 3.98 9.64 -11.26
CA ILE A 76 4.01 10.99 -10.69
C ILE A 76 5.24 11.75 -11.20
N GLU A 77 6.41 11.13 -11.19
CA GLU A 77 7.65 11.72 -11.72
C GLU A 77 7.54 12.07 -13.20
N SER A 78 6.91 11.21 -13.99
CA SER A 78 6.63 11.49 -15.40
C SER A 78 5.72 12.72 -15.57
N SER A 79 4.68 12.85 -14.73
CA SER A 79 3.82 14.04 -14.72
C SER A 79 4.56 15.30 -14.27
N GLU A 80 5.43 15.22 -13.27
CA GLU A 80 6.28 16.33 -12.83
C GLU A 80 7.23 16.80 -13.94
N MET A 81 7.88 15.86 -14.63
CA MET A 81 8.73 16.16 -15.78
C MET A 81 7.94 16.80 -16.92
N ARG A 82 6.72 16.30 -17.20
CA ARG A 82 5.82 16.88 -18.20
C ARG A 82 5.45 18.31 -17.84
N VAL A 83 5.09 18.57 -16.58
CA VAL A 83 4.71 19.91 -16.13
C VAL A 83 5.85 20.90 -16.28
N ASN A 84 7.04 20.51 -15.83
CA ASN A 84 8.23 21.34 -15.95
C ASN A 84 8.63 21.55 -17.42
N GLY A 85 8.67 20.47 -18.20
CA GLY A 85 9.18 20.48 -19.58
C GLY A 85 8.24 21.11 -20.59
N MET A 86 6.94 20.86 -20.49
CA MET A 86 5.95 21.33 -21.47
C MET A 86 5.34 22.69 -21.11
N TYR A 87 5.29 23.05 -19.82
CA TYR A 87 4.58 24.28 -19.39
C TYR A 87 5.52 25.29 -18.75
N LEU A 88 6.14 24.95 -17.62
CA LEU A 88 6.87 25.95 -16.81
C LEU A 88 8.16 26.44 -17.49
N ASN A 89 8.96 25.55 -18.06
CA ASN A 89 10.21 25.94 -18.72
C ASN A 89 9.98 26.74 -20.01
N PRO A 90 9.02 26.37 -20.89
CA PRO A 90 8.65 27.20 -22.03
C PRO A 90 8.04 28.54 -21.64
N ALA A 91 7.16 28.58 -20.63
CA ALA A 91 6.57 29.84 -20.14
C ALA A 91 7.65 30.81 -19.61
N LYS A 92 8.67 30.31 -18.91
CA LYS A 92 9.84 31.10 -18.49
C LYS A 92 10.64 31.67 -19.66
N LYS A 93 10.54 31.07 -20.85
CA LYS A 93 11.20 31.54 -22.09
C LYS A 93 10.28 32.42 -22.94
N GLY A 94 9.09 32.78 -22.45
CA GLY A 94 8.14 33.66 -23.13
C GLY A 94 7.10 32.97 -24.02
N ALA A 95 6.97 31.63 -23.95
CA ALA A 95 5.89 30.93 -24.64
C ALA A 95 4.53 31.19 -23.96
N ASP A 96 3.45 31.25 -24.75
CA ASP A 96 2.09 31.40 -24.20
C ASP A 96 1.63 30.09 -23.54
N LEU A 97 1.47 30.14 -22.23
CA LEU A 97 1.01 29.01 -21.43
C LEU A 97 -0.40 28.55 -21.80
N ASN A 98 -1.28 29.46 -22.24
CA ASN A 98 -2.63 29.09 -22.66
C ASN A 98 -2.60 28.25 -23.93
N GLU A 99 -1.76 28.62 -24.89
CA GLU A 99 -1.60 27.86 -26.14
C GLU A 99 -1.02 26.46 -25.85
N LEU A 100 0.01 26.38 -25.00
CA LEU A 100 0.62 25.12 -24.59
C LEU A 100 -0.38 24.17 -23.92
N ILE A 101 -1.22 24.69 -23.02
CA ILE A 101 -2.26 23.91 -22.33
C ILE A 101 -3.41 23.52 -23.26
N GLN A 102 -3.79 24.38 -24.22
CA GLN A 102 -4.80 24.02 -25.22
C GLN A 102 -4.34 22.87 -26.12
N GLN A 103 -3.06 22.88 -26.53
CA GLN A 103 -2.49 21.82 -27.37
C GLN A 103 -2.25 20.52 -26.58
N ALA A 104 -1.85 20.65 -25.31
CA ALA A 104 -1.62 19.51 -24.44
C ALA A 104 -2.16 19.84 -23.04
N PRO A 105 -3.41 19.45 -22.73
CA PRO A 105 -3.99 19.68 -21.42
C PRO A 105 -3.17 19.03 -20.30
N VAL A 106 -3.20 19.65 -19.13
CA VAL A 106 -2.63 19.06 -17.91
C VAL A 106 -3.50 17.89 -17.49
N GLU A 107 -2.89 16.82 -17.04
CA GLU A 107 -3.59 15.58 -16.67
C GLU A 107 -3.13 15.11 -15.29
N MET A 108 -4.02 14.38 -14.61
CA MET A 108 -3.67 13.57 -13.44
C MET A 108 -2.63 12.51 -13.83
N PRO A 109 -1.73 12.10 -12.91
CA PRO A 109 -0.84 10.99 -13.19
C PRO A 109 -1.66 9.71 -13.45
N LYS A 110 -1.38 9.01 -14.55
CA LYS A 110 -2.20 7.89 -15.06
C LYS A 110 -2.43 6.78 -14.04
N LEU A 111 -1.41 6.44 -13.26
CA LEU A 111 -1.48 5.40 -12.23
C LEU A 111 -1.82 5.97 -10.85
N TYR A 112 -2.08 7.27 -10.75
CA TYR A 112 -2.52 7.92 -9.52
C TYR A 112 -4.02 8.15 -9.53
N ASN A 113 -4.67 8.23 -10.69
CA ASN A 113 -6.13 8.35 -10.73
C ASN A 113 -6.80 7.00 -10.41
N GLY A 114 -7.73 6.98 -9.46
CA GLY A 114 -8.53 5.80 -9.13
C GLY A 114 -7.78 4.74 -8.32
N LEU A 115 -6.62 5.05 -7.74
CA LEU A 115 -5.86 4.11 -6.92
C LEU A 115 -6.63 3.74 -5.65
N GLU A 116 -7.50 4.62 -5.16
CA GLU A 116 -8.40 4.38 -4.03
C GLU A 116 -9.40 3.25 -4.27
N ASN A 117 -9.71 2.96 -5.55
CA ASN A 117 -10.57 1.85 -5.96
C ASN A 117 -9.78 0.55 -6.17
N ASN A 118 -8.44 0.58 -6.05
CA ASN A 118 -7.62 -0.61 -6.14
C ASN A 118 -7.73 -1.42 -4.84
N ALA A 119 -8.12 -2.70 -4.94
CA ALA A 119 -8.28 -3.58 -3.79
C ALA A 119 -7.04 -3.66 -2.90
N LEU A 120 -5.82 -3.60 -3.46
CA LEU A 120 -4.60 -3.63 -2.66
C LEU A 120 -4.43 -2.36 -1.82
N VAL A 121 -4.93 -1.24 -2.30
CA VAL A 121 -4.83 0.05 -1.61
C VAL A 121 -5.95 0.16 -0.59
N SER A 122 -7.20 -0.13 -0.97
CA SER A 122 -8.33 -0.10 -0.05
C SER A 122 -8.16 -1.04 1.14
N ASP A 123 -7.58 -2.22 0.92
CA ASP A 123 -7.54 -3.28 1.93
C ASP A 123 -6.27 -3.26 2.79
N HIS A 124 -5.20 -2.59 2.33
CA HIS A 124 -3.89 -2.69 2.97
C HIS A 124 -3.17 -1.38 3.25
N PHE A 125 -3.66 -0.22 2.76
CA PHE A 125 -3.13 1.06 3.22
C PHE A 125 -3.40 1.28 4.71
N SER A 126 -2.51 2.02 5.38
CA SER A 126 -2.92 2.59 6.67
C SER A 126 -4.03 3.62 6.46
N SER A 127 -4.94 3.70 7.42
CA SER A 127 -6.07 4.64 7.35
C SER A 127 -5.61 6.09 7.17
N ASN A 128 -4.50 6.48 7.79
CA ASN A 128 -3.97 7.83 7.68
C ASN A 128 -3.35 8.09 6.30
N ALA A 129 -2.56 7.16 5.77
CA ALA A 129 -2.00 7.29 4.42
C ALA A 129 -3.12 7.33 3.37
N PHE A 130 -4.17 6.52 3.54
CA PHE A 130 -5.33 6.51 2.65
C PHE A 130 -6.09 7.84 2.66
N GLN A 131 -6.33 8.43 3.84
CA GLN A 131 -6.97 9.75 3.93
C GLN A 131 -6.10 10.86 3.32
N ALA A 132 -4.79 10.85 3.58
CA ALA A 132 -3.86 11.82 3.00
C ALA A 132 -3.76 11.68 1.47
N TYR A 133 -3.86 10.45 0.97
CA TYR A 133 -3.91 10.14 -0.45
C TYR A 133 -5.18 10.70 -1.11
N ILE A 134 -6.36 10.46 -0.54
CA ILE A 134 -7.63 11.02 -1.05
C ILE A 134 -7.55 12.55 -1.10
N LEU A 135 -7.09 13.17 -0.01
CA LEU A 135 -6.94 14.62 0.05
C LEU A 135 -5.98 15.17 -1.02
N CYS A 136 -4.86 14.49 -1.29
CA CYS A 136 -3.99 14.83 -2.40
C CYS A 136 -4.69 14.71 -3.74
N SER A 137 -5.43 13.61 -3.96
CA SER A 137 -6.14 13.35 -5.21
C SER A 137 -7.19 14.41 -5.52
N ASP A 138 -8.07 14.71 -4.56
CA ASP A 138 -9.15 15.70 -4.70
C ASP A 138 -8.61 17.10 -5.05
N ASN A 139 -7.52 17.49 -4.37
CA ASN A 139 -6.86 18.76 -4.64
C ASN A 139 -6.25 18.76 -6.05
N MET A 140 -5.50 17.72 -6.43
CA MET A 140 -4.91 17.63 -7.76
C MET A 140 -5.96 17.67 -8.88
N GLU A 141 -7.09 16.97 -8.72
CA GLU A 141 -8.19 17.01 -9.70
C GLU A 141 -8.74 18.42 -9.87
N THR A 142 -8.96 19.11 -8.76
CA THR A 142 -9.41 20.51 -8.74
C THR A 142 -8.40 21.42 -9.45
N PHE A 143 -7.10 21.22 -9.23
CA PHE A 143 -6.06 21.98 -9.93
C PHE A 143 -6.03 21.70 -11.42
N VAL A 144 -6.10 20.44 -11.82
CA VAL A 144 -6.11 20.03 -13.23
C VAL A 144 -7.30 20.65 -13.95
N ALA A 145 -8.49 20.59 -13.37
CA ALA A 145 -9.69 21.21 -13.93
C ALA A 145 -9.54 22.73 -14.11
N ASN A 146 -9.02 23.42 -13.09
CA ASN A 146 -8.85 24.87 -13.11
C ASN A 146 -7.74 25.35 -14.06
N VAL A 147 -6.61 24.64 -14.14
CA VAL A 147 -5.49 24.99 -15.04
C VAL A 147 -5.90 24.85 -16.51
N ASN A 148 -6.71 23.84 -16.82
CA ASN A 148 -7.20 23.61 -18.17
C ASN A 148 -8.33 24.58 -18.57
N ALA A 149 -8.90 25.34 -17.63
CA ALA A 149 -9.94 26.33 -17.94
C ALA A 149 -9.37 27.48 -18.79
N ALA A 150 -10.09 27.84 -19.85
CA ALA A 150 -9.67 28.91 -20.78
C ALA A 150 -9.74 30.32 -20.17
N THR A 151 -10.47 30.50 -19.07
CA THR A 151 -10.76 31.80 -18.45
C THR A 151 -9.69 32.26 -17.44
N VAL A 152 -8.70 31.42 -17.13
CA VAL A 152 -7.67 31.71 -16.13
C VAL A 152 -6.47 32.39 -16.79
N SER A 153 -5.94 33.45 -16.16
CA SER A 153 -4.77 34.17 -16.71
C SER A 153 -3.50 33.29 -16.68
N PRO A 154 -2.54 33.52 -17.59
CA PRO A 154 -1.27 32.78 -17.62
C PRO A 154 -0.52 32.81 -16.28
N GLU A 155 -0.48 33.95 -15.59
CA GLU A 155 0.22 34.09 -14.30
C GLU A 155 -0.41 33.20 -13.23
N LYS A 156 -1.75 33.17 -13.18
CA LYS A 156 -2.49 32.33 -12.25
C LYS A 156 -2.33 30.83 -12.58
N LYS A 157 -2.22 30.48 -13.87
CA LYS A 157 -1.90 29.10 -14.29
C LYS A 157 -0.49 28.69 -13.86
N ILE A 158 0.49 29.58 -13.92
CA ILE A 158 1.85 29.30 -13.40
C ILE A 158 1.80 29.01 -11.90
N GLU A 159 1.07 29.81 -11.12
CA GLU A 159 0.90 29.58 -9.69
C GLU A 159 0.26 28.21 -9.42
N MET A 160 -0.84 27.90 -10.11
CA MET A 160 -1.53 26.62 -9.99
C MET A 160 -0.65 25.42 -10.38
N LEU A 161 0.17 25.53 -11.44
CA LEU A 161 1.11 24.49 -11.83
C LEU A 161 2.19 24.26 -10.77
N ASN A 162 2.69 25.32 -10.13
CA ASN A 162 3.64 25.18 -9.02
C ASN A 162 2.99 24.55 -7.79
N GLN A 163 1.72 24.87 -7.50
CA GLN A 163 0.96 24.21 -6.44
C GLN A 163 0.72 22.73 -6.78
N TYR A 164 0.36 22.41 -8.02
CA TYR A 164 0.22 21.04 -8.50
C TYR A 164 1.51 20.23 -8.31
N LEU A 165 2.68 20.79 -8.65
CA LEU A 165 3.97 20.15 -8.38
C LEU A 165 4.21 19.84 -6.89
N LYS A 166 3.77 20.73 -5.98
CA LYS A 166 3.85 20.46 -4.53
C LYS A 166 2.99 19.26 -4.16
N TYR A 167 1.76 19.17 -4.65
CA TYR A 167 0.90 18.02 -4.42
C TYR A 167 1.50 16.73 -4.97
N LEU A 168 2.07 16.76 -6.17
CA LEU A 168 2.75 15.59 -6.75
C LEU A 168 3.89 15.10 -5.85
N ASN A 169 4.68 16.04 -5.30
CA ASN A 169 5.74 15.69 -4.35
C ASN A 169 5.20 15.16 -3.01
N LEU A 170 4.09 15.71 -2.51
CA LEU A 170 3.44 15.21 -1.29
C LEU A 170 2.91 13.78 -1.49
N ALA A 171 2.27 13.51 -2.63
CA ALA A 171 1.82 12.18 -3.00
C ALA A 171 2.97 11.15 -3.05
N LYS A 172 4.14 11.54 -3.61
CA LYS A 172 5.34 10.68 -3.57
C LYS A 172 5.82 10.40 -2.15
N GLN A 173 5.79 11.39 -1.28
CA GLN A 173 6.20 11.23 0.12
C GLN A 173 5.26 10.29 0.88
N ILE A 174 3.95 10.39 0.66
CA ILE A 174 2.96 9.47 1.24
C ILE A 174 3.26 8.04 0.78
N ASN A 175 3.43 7.82 -0.53
CA ASN A 175 3.77 6.51 -1.08
C ASN A 175 5.09 5.97 -0.50
N ALA A 176 6.11 6.83 -0.35
CA ALA A 176 7.39 6.43 0.21
C ALA A 176 7.30 6.02 1.68
N LEU A 177 6.53 6.75 2.51
CA LEU A 177 6.27 6.38 3.89
C LEU A 177 5.56 5.02 3.99
N GLU A 178 4.53 4.82 3.18
CA GLU A 178 3.80 3.55 3.11
C GLU A 178 4.71 2.39 2.69
N ILE A 179 5.55 2.58 1.65
CA ILE A 179 6.55 1.58 1.23
C ILE A 179 7.52 1.25 2.37
N ASN A 180 8.06 2.27 3.04
CA ASN A 180 9.01 2.10 4.14
C ASN A 180 8.37 1.33 5.31
N LYS A 181 7.10 1.60 5.62
CA LYS A 181 6.37 0.84 6.63
C LYS A 181 6.18 -0.61 6.18
N LEU A 182 5.73 -0.85 4.94
CA LEU A 182 5.48 -2.19 4.42
C LEU A 182 6.75 -3.05 4.39
N ASN A 183 7.90 -2.44 4.17
CA ASN A 183 9.23 -3.07 4.24
C ASN A 183 9.74 -3.27 5.67
N GLY A 184 9.17 -2.57 6.65
CA GLY A 184 9.61 -2.61 8.05
C GLY A 184 10.71 -1.61 8.41
N ASP A 185 11.01 -0.66 7.52
CA ASP A 185 12.02 0.39 7.73
C ASP A 185 11.55 1.46 8.74
N ILE A 186 10.24 1.64 8.86
CA ILE A 186 9.60 2.51 9.87
C ILE A 186 8.44 1.79 10.56
N SER A 187 8.13 2.20 11.80
CA SER A 187 6.95 1.72 12.53
C SER A 187 5.69 2.47 12.08
N GLN A 188 4.51 1.86 12.29
CA GLN A 188 3.21 2.50 12.05
C GLN A 188 3.09 3.86 12.77
N SER A 189 3.50 3.95 14.05
CA SER A 189 3.43 5.21 14.79
C SER A 189 4.29 6.32 14.19
N LYS A 190 5.43 5.96 13.59
CA LYS A 190 6.31 6.95 12.93
C LYS A 190 5.73 7.38 11.59
N GLU A 191 5.16 6.45 10.83
CA GLU A 191 4.38 6.77 9.64
C GLU A 191 3.25 7.75 9.97
N ASP A 192 2.44 7.45 10.99
CA ASP A 192 1.30 8.28 11.38
C ASP A 192 1.70 9.72 11.72
N GLU A 193 2.82 9.88 12.44
CA GLU A 193 3.35 11.19 12.79
C GLU A 193 3.78 11.98 11.55
N GLU A 194 4.50 11.35 10.62
CA GLU A 194 4.96 11.99 9.39
C GLU A 194 3.80 12.30 8.43
N ILE A 195 2.85 11.37 8.28
CA ILE A 195 1.64 11.61 7.47
C ILE A 195 0.85 12.78 8.04
N LYS A 196 0.71 12.90 9.36
CA LYS A 196 0.04 14.04 9.98
C LYS A 196 0.73 15.37 9.63
N LYS A 197 2.07 15.42 9.70
CA LYS A 197 2.85 16.60 9.29
C LYS A 197 2.63 16.95 7.81
N LEU A 198 2.52 15.95 6.93
CA LEU A 198 2.25 16.16 5.51
C LEU A 198 0.83 16.66 5.27
N THR A 199 -0.18 16.09 5.94
CA THR A 199 -1.57 16.55 5.84
C THR A 199 -1.74 17.99 6.34
N GLU A 200 -1.00 18.40 7.38
CA GLU A 200 -0.96 19.79 7.84
C GLU A 200 -0.32 20.75 6.81
N GLN A 201 0.56 20.26 5.92
CA GLN A 201 1.09 21.06 4.82
C GLN A 201 0.11 21.19 3.66
N ILE A 202 -0.76 20.20 3.44
CA ILE A 202 -1.82 20.26 2.43
C ILE A 202 -2.89 21.29 2.79
N ASN A 203 -3.21 21.41 4.07
CA ASN A 203 -4.24 22.32 4.56
C ASN A 203 -3.78 23.79 4.70
N LYS A 204 -2.55 24.13 4.29
CA LYS A 204 -1.96 25.48 4.36
C LYS A 204 -1.80 26.10 2.98
#